data_AF-A0AAC9VJP3-F1
#
_entry.id   AF-A0AAC9VJP3-F1
#
_cell.length_a   1.000
_cell.length_b   1.000
_cell.length_c   1.000
_cell.angle_alpha   90.00
_cell.angle_beta   90.00
_cell.angle_gamma   90.00
#
_symmetry.space_group_name_H-M   'P 1'
#
loop_
_entity.id
_entity.type
_entity.pdbx_description
1 polymer ?
#
loop_
_entity_poly.entity_id
_entity_poly.type
_entity_poly.pdbx_seq_one_letter_code
_entity_poly.pdbx_strand_id
1 'polypeptide(L)'
;MRNIMKHGMSKYLFTIFFLFSNSYAFAACQDCVTISGQWVNLSEVGIVVGDYHYGVTKDNKKFLLTDGSVNKAEKALILGTKLYVDT
;
A
#
# COMPACT_ATOMS: atom_id res chain seq x y z
N MET A 1 24.90 56.55 32.47
CA MET A 1 24.52 55.91 31.18
C MET A 1 25.26 54.57 31.09
N ARG A 2 24.68 53.51 31.66
CA ARG A 2 24.19 52.27 31.01
C ARG A 2 25.11 51.62 29.96
N ASN A 3 25.72 50.53 30.45
CA ASN A 3 25.93 49.20 29.86
C ASN A 3 26.80 49.03 28.61
N ILE A 4 28.02 48.59 28.92
CA ILE A 4 28.82 47.63 28.16
C ILE A 4 28.03 46.32 28.01
N MET A 5 27.88 45.81 26.79
CA MET A 5 28.22 44.42 26.42
C MET A 5 28.01 44.19 24.93
N LYS A 6 29.12 44.02 24.22
CA LYS A 6 29.23 43.44 22.88
C LYS A 6 29.01 41.93 23.00
N HIS A 7 28.21 41.35 22.09
CA HIS A 7 28.40 40.06 21.40
C HIS A 7 27.06 39.62 20.81
N GLY A 8 26.71 40.18 19.65
CA GLY A 8 25.68 39.61 18.79
C GLY A 8 26.23 38.32 18.18
N MET A 9 26.05 37.20 18.88
CA MET A 9 26.45 35.89 18.39
C MET A 9 25.64 35.55 17.14
N SER A 10 26.35 35.59 16.01
CA SER A 10 26.09 34.79 14.82
C SER A 10 25.71 33.37 15.26
N LYS A 11 24.42 33.04 15.16
CA LYS A 11 23.93 31.69 15.37
C LYS A 11 23.14 31.28 14.14
N TYR A 12 23.90 30.68 13.22
CA TYR A 12 23.49 29.55 12.42
C TYR A 12 22.10 29.65 11.80
N LEU A 13 22.12 30.18 10.57
CA LEU A 13 21.48 29.61 9.41
C LEU A 13 21.34 28.07 9.53
N PHE A 14 20.26 27.60 10.14
CA PHE A 14 19.76 26.25 9.94
C PHE A 14 18.42 26.38 9.23
N THR A 15 18.52 26.40 7.91
CA THR A 15 17.46 26.01 6.99
C THR A 15 16.86 24.69 7.46
N ILE A 16 15.73 24.77 8.14
CA ILE A 16 14.85 23.62 8.32
C ILE A 16 14.08 23.46 7.01
N PHE A 17 14.80 22.97 6.01
CA PHE A 17 14.18 22.28 4.88
C PHE A 17 13.76 20.92 5.45
N PHE A 18 12.63 20.89 6.17
CA PHE A 18 12.00 19.62 6.50
C PHE A 18 11.59 19.03 5.15
N LEU A 19 12.45 18.13 4.70
CA LEU A 19 12.19 17.07 3.76
C LEU A 19 10.73 16.65 3.85
N PHE A 20 9.92 17.08 2.89
CA PHE A 20 8.71 16.38 2.52
C PHE A 20 9.10 15.05 1.87
N SER A 21 9.78 14.20 2.65
CA SER A 21 9.94 12.79 2.35
C SER A 21 8.77 12.07 3.01
N ASN A 22 7.53 12.43 2.65
CA ASN A 22 6.44 11.48 2.80
C ASN A 22 6.57 10.52 1.63
N SER A 23 7.46 9.55 1.85
CA SER A 23 7.41 8.22 1.27
C SER A 23 5.99 7.88 0.86
N TYR A 24 5.78 7.66 -0.43
CA TYR A 24 4.61 6.96 -0.95
C TYR A 24 4.63 5.55 -0.36
N ALA A 25 4.16 5.42 0.87
CA ALA A 25 3.82 4.13 1.43
C ALA A 25 2.57 3.68 0.67
N PHE A 26 2.76 2.89 -0.39
CA PHE A 26 1.71 2.02 -0.90
C PHE A 26 1.07 1.37 0.34
N ALA A 27 -0.22 1.54 0.59
CA ALA A 27 -0.79 0.89 1.74
C ALA A 27 -0.69 -0.61 1.50
N ALA A 28 0.01 -1.27 2.42
CA ALA A 28 0.05 -2.71 2.45
C ALA A 28 -1.39 -3.20 2.63
N CYS A 29 -1.81 -4.18 1.82
CA CYS A 29 -3.11 -4.80 2.02
C CYS A 29 -3.22 -5.32 3.46
N GLN A 30 -4.09 -4.67 4.24
CA GLN A 30 -4.34 -5.07 5.61
C GLN A 30 -5.02 -6.44 5.62
N ASP A 31 -4.45 -7.37 6.41
CA ASP A 31 -4.88 -8.76 6.58
C ASP A 31 -4.80 -9.63 5.32
N CYS A 32 -4.01 -9.22 4.32
CA CYS A 32 -3.70 -10.10 3.20
C CYS A 32 -2.76 -11.23 3.62
N VAL A 33 -3.07 -12.45 3.18
CA VAL A 33 -2.18 -13.61 3.25
C VAL A 33 -1.54 -13.87 1.90
N THR A 34 -0.34 -14.42 1.92
CA THR A 34 0.32 -14.88 0.70
C THR A 34 -0.31 -16.19 0.23
N ILE A 35 -0.88 -16.17 -0.96
CA ILE A 35 -1.40 -17.34 -1.67
C ILE A 35 -0.58 -17.46 -2.95
N SER A 36 0.06 -18.60 -3.17
CA SER A 36 0.77 -18.89 -4.42
C SER A 36 0.74 -20.38 -4.70
N GLY A 37 0.78 -20.72 -5.99
CA GLY A 37 0.89 -22.09 -6.50
C GLY A 37 -0.38 -22.92 -6.33
N GLN A 38 -1.54 -22.30 -6.16
CA GLN A 38 -2.79 -23.01 -5.86
C GLN A 38 -4.01 -22.45 -6.59
N TRP A 39 -5.00 -23.31 -6.78
CA TRP A 39 -6.31 -22.96 -7.33
C TRP A 39 -7.26 -22.54 -6.21
N VAL A 40 -7.78 -21.31 -6.29
CA VAL A 40 -8.71 -20.75 -5.30
C VAL A 40 -10.07 -20.49 -5.91
N ASN A 41 -11.13 -20.63 -5.10
CA ASN A 41 -12.46 -20.13 -5.44
C ASN A 41 -12.62 -18.75 -4.82
N LEU A 42 -13.01 -17.77 -5.62
CA LEU A 42 -13.24 -16.40 -5.15
C LEU A 42 -14.67 -16.23 -4.63
N SER A 43 -14.81 -15.40 -3.59
CA SER A 43 -16.08 -14.86 -3.11
C SER A 43 -16.20 -13.37 -3.40
N GLU A 44 -15.08 -12.65 -3.50
CA GLU A 44 -15.03 -11.21 -3.76
C GLU A 44 -13.76 -10.83 -4.52
N VAL A 45 -13.86 -9.78 -5.33
CA VAL A 45 -12.71 -9.04 -5.87
C VAL A 45 -12.96 -7.56 -5.56
N GLY A 46 -11.98 -6.90 -4.95
CA GLY A 46 -12.08 -5.53 -4.51
C GLY A 46 -10.95 -4.66 -5.03
N ILE A 47 -11.28 -3.38 -5.23
CA ILE A 47 -10.37 -2.34 -5.71
C ILE A 47 -10.35 -1.23 -4.67
N VAL A 48 -9.19 -1.00 -4.05
CA VAL A 48 -8.96 0.16 -3.20
C VAL A 48 -8.30 1.23 -4.06
N VAL A 49 -9.08 2.24 -4.45
CA VAL A 49 -8.65 3.28 -5.40
C VAL A 49 -7.43 4.02 -4.86
N GLY A 50 -6.36 4.05 -5.66
CA GLY A 50 -5.10 4.70 -5.30
C GLY A 50 -4.18 3.87 -4.43
N ASP A 51 -4.51 2.59 -4.19
CA ASP A 51 -3.83 1.79 -3.18
C ASP A 51 -3.46 0.38 -3.66
N TYR A 52 -4.41 -0.56 -3.68
CA TYR A 52 -4.16 -1.96 -4.08
C TYR A 52 -5.45 -2.68 -4.51
N HIS A 53 -5.26 -3.77 -5.24
CA HIS A 53 -6.32 -4.70 -5.60
C HIS A 53 -6.23 -5.96 -4.73
N TYR A 54 -7.37 -6.56 -4.41
CA TYR A 54 -7.41 -7.79 -3.61
C TYR A 54 -8.50 -8.75 -4.06
N GLY A 55 -8.27 -10.04 -3.82
CA GLY A 55 -9.27 -11.08 -3.91
C GLY A 55 -9.58 -11.64 -2.53
N VAL A 56 -10.82 -12.06 -2.30
CA VAL A 56 -11.20 -12.84 -1.12
C VAL A 56 -11.63 -14.22 -1.60
N THR A 57 -11.06 -15.25 -1.01
CA THR A 57 -11.42 -16.64 -1.29
C THR A 57 -12.66 -17.05 -0.50
N LYS A 58 -13.33 -18.12 -0.94
CA LYS A 58 -14.51 -18.67 -0.23
C LYS A 58 -14.23 -19.14 1.21
N ASP A 59 -12.98 -19.47 1.53
CA ASP A 59 -12.49 -19.74 2.89
C ASP A 59 -12.08 -18.48 3.65
N ASN A 60 -12.53 -17.31 3.19
CA ASN A 60 -12.36 -16.00 3.81
C ASN A 60 -10.89 -15.54 3.93
N LYS A 61 -10.02 -15.95 3.00
CA LYS A 61 -8.65 -15.46 2.92
C LYS A 61 -8.57 -14.32 1.92
N LYS A 62 -8.05 -13.17 2.37
CA LYS A 62 -7.77 -12.02 1.51
C LYS A 62 -6.35 -12.14 0.96
N PHE A 63 -6.14 -11.87 -0.32
CA PHE A 63 -4.81 -11.86 -0.93
C PHE A 63 -4.70 -10.75 -1.96
N LEU A 64 -3.47 -10.31 -2.20
CA LEU A 64 -3.18 -9.18 -3.07
C LEU A 64 -3.27 -9.62 -4.53
N LEU A 65 -3.91 -8.81 -5.36
CA LEU A 65 -3.98 -9.01 -6.79
C LEU A 65 -3.08 -7.99 -7.47
N THR A 66 -2.26 -8.46 -8.41
CA THR A 66 -1.56 -7.55 -9.32
C THR A 66 -2.54 -6.97 -10.33
N ASP A 67 -2.28 -5.76 -10.82
CA ASP A 67 -3.18 -5.05 -11.76
C ASP A 67 -3.55 -5.89 -12.99
N GLY A 68 -2.58 -6.64 -13.54
CA GLY A 68 -2.80 -7.54 -14.67
C GLY A 68 -3.67 -8.77 -14.36
N SER A 69 -3.91 -9.06 -13.09
CA SER A 69 -4.66 -10.23 -12.61
C SER A 69 -6.10 -9.89 -12.23
N VAL A 70 -6.45 -8.61 -12.03
CA VAL A 70 -7.79 -8.17 -11.59
C VAL A 70 -8.88 -8.66 -12.55
N ASN A 71 -8.74 -8.39 -13.84
CA ASN A 71 -9.73 -8.79 -14.86
C ASN A 71 -9.92 -10.32 -14.89
N LYS A 72 -8.84 -11.09 -14.68
CA LYS A 72 -8.93 -12.56 -14.60
C LYS A 72 -9.68 -13.00 -13.34
N ALA A 73 -9.40 -12.36 -12.20
CA ALA A 73 -10.08 -12.63 -10.94
C ALA A 73 -11.58 -12.28 -11.01
N GLU A 74 -11.94 -11.13 -11.57
CA GLU A 74 -13.34 -10.72 -11.77
C GLU A 74 -14.09 -11.72 -12.66
N LYS A 75 -13.50 -12.14 -13.78
CA LYS A 75 -14.07 -13.17 -14.65
C LYS A 75 -14.25 -14.50 -13.91
N ALA A 76 -13.25 -14.92 -13.13
CA ALA A 76 -13.34 -16.14 -12.34
C ALA A 76 -14.48 -16.06 -11.32
N LEU A 77 -14.65 -14.91 -10.66
CA LEU A 77 -15.75 -14.67 -9.72
C LEU A 77 -17.12 -14.72 -10.42
N ILE A 78 -17.30 -13.99 -11.52
CA ILE A 78 -18.57 -13.92 -12.28
C ILE A 78 -18.96 -15.28 -12.85
N LEU A 79 -17.98 -16.02 -13.38
CA LEU A 79 -18.21 -17.34 -13.97
C LEU A 79 -18.27 -18.45 -12.91
N GLY A 80 -17.98 -18.16 -11.64
CA GLY A 80 -17.89 -19.14 -10.56
C GLY A 80 -16.79 -20.18 -10.78
N THR A 81 -15.73 -19.84 -11.51
CA THR A 81 -14.60 -20.73 -11.80
C THR A 81 -13.44 -20.53 -10.82
N LYS A 82 -12.52 -21.49 -10.80
CA LYS A 82 -11.29 -21.41 -10.00
C LYS A 82 -10.28 -20.47 -10.65
N LEU A 83 -9.61 -19.65 -9.84
CA LEU A 83 -8.45 -18.85 -10.24
C LEU A 83 -7.17 -19.55 -9.77
N TYR A 84 -6.21 -19.74 -10.68
CA TYR A 84 -4.86 -20.13 -10.27
C TYR A 84 -4.07 -18.88 -9.88
N VAL A 85 -3.54 -18.87 -8.66
CA VAL A 85 -2.70 -17.77 -8.17
C VAL A 85 -1.23 -18.18 -8.36
N ASP A 86 -0.60 -17.61 -9.37
CA ASP A 86 0.84 -17.73 -9.61
C ASP A 86 1.58 -16.63 -8.81
N THR A 87 2.81 -16.93 -8.37
CA THR A 87 3.68 -16.03 -7.60
C THR A 87 3.92 -14.68 -8.27
#